data_AF-A0A0D0ABC8-F1
#
_entry.id   AF-A0A0D0ABC8-F1
#
_cell.length_a   1.000
_cell.length_b   1.000
_cell.length_c   1.000
_cell.angle_alpha   90.00
_cell.angle_beta   90.00
_cell.angle_gamma   90.00
#
_symmetry.space_group_name_H-M   'P 1'
#
loop_
_entity.id
_entity.type
_entity.pdbx_description
1 polymer ?
#
loop_
_entity_poly.entity_id
_entity_poly.type
_entity_poly.pdbx_seq_one_letter_code
_entity_poly.pdbx_strand_id
1 'polypeptide(L)'
;MKYQANVRELFKEVFHLTKDDEYMLYEGASREVVSCFTNGMGPGPDPLALQWDMTTTHKSDWNRQVVDTLCSLYMTMQQRSNWTVRSPQSIRNDITNKFDQCRKCWRRARPHISSNGTHETMQQVGDRLVDYTNERLRMARVLSRRTTKFETRQKVTSALLSDRKATGKEDLPVWAYLNSIVETLGKDGMSSDESETEDCELPVFRLKTMPWRANFGQEMQIIDEQRLAVSCMVCTSYHTV
;
A
#
# COMPACT_ATOMS: atom_id res chain seq x y z
N MET A 1 -9.50 3.40 5.85
CA MET A 1 -8.09 3.12 6.20
C MET A 1 -7.55 3.87 7.45
N LYS A 2 -8.41 4.48 8.30
CA LYS A 2 -7.96 5.20 9.52
C LYS A 2 -7.39 4.26 10.60
N TYR A 3 -7.97 3.08 10.74
CA TYR A 3 -7.60 2.10 11.78
C TYR A 3 -6.19 1.53 11.64
N GLN A 4 -5.72 1.33 10.40
CA GLN A 4 -4.34 0.94 10.15
C GLN A 4 -3.34 2.06 10.49
N ALA A 5 -3.75 3.33 10.44
CA ALA A 5 -2.89 4.43 10.85
C ALA A 5 -2.66 4.43 12.37
N ASN A 6 -3.71 4.17 13.16
CA ASN A 6 -3.60 4.09 14.62
C ASN A 6 -2.68 2.95 15.07
N VAL A 7 -2.81 1.77 14.46
CA VAL A 7 -1.91 0.63 14.76
C VAL A 7 -0.47 0.93 14.34
N ARG A 8 -0.26 1.64 13.22
CA ARG A 8 1.07 2.10 12.84
C ARG A 8 1.66 3.07 13.88
N GLU A 9 0.87 4.01 14.38
CA GLU A 9 1.34 4.95 15.41
C GLU A 9 1.69 4.23 16.71
N LEU A 10 0.88 3.25 17.15
CA LEU A 10 1.21 2.40 18.29
C LEU A 10 2.56 1.68 18.10
N PHE A 11 2.76 1.05 16.94
CA PHE A 11 4.00 0.32 16.66
C PHE A 11 5.22 1.26 16.63
N LYS A 12 5.04 2.49 16.12
CA LYS A 12 6.08 3.51 16.12
C LYS A 12 6.41 4.00 17.54
N GLU A 13 5.41 4.20 18.41
CA GLU A 13 5.63 4.61 19.80
C GLU A 13 6.34 3.52 20.61
N VAL A 14 5.96 2.25 20.40
CA VAL A 14 6.47 1.12 21.19
C VAL A 14 7.81 0.57 20.69
N PHE A 15 7.97 0.39 19.37
CA PHE A 15 9.15 -0.26 18.79
C PHE A 15 10.14 0.73 18.16
N HIS A 16 9.78 2.01 18.09
CA HIS A 16 10.58 3.04 17.42
C HIS A 16 10.87 2.76 15.93
N LEU A 17 9.98 2.00 15.28
CA LEU A 17 10.04 1.68 13.86
C LEU A 17 8.89 2.38 13.13
N THR A 18 9.23 3.16 12.11
CA THR A 18 8.30 3.94 11.30
C THR A 18 7.81 3.18 10.08
N LYS A 19 8.62 2.25 9.55
CA LYS A 19 8.35 1.51 8.32
C LYS A 19 8.50 0.01 8.54
N ASP A 20 7.67 -0.76 7.87
CA ASP A 20 7.67 -2.22 7.95
C ASP A 20 8.99 -2.83 7.46
N ASP A 21 9.66 -2.18 6.52
CA ASP A 21 10.95 -2.62 5.99
C ASP A 21 12.07 -2.51 7.04
N GLU A 22 11.94 -1.63 8.05
CA GLU A 22 12.93 -1.51 9.13
C GLU A 22 12.96 -2.78 10.01
N TYR A 23 11.89 -3.57 9.99
CA TYR A 23 11.86 -4.89 10.65
C TYR A 23 12.82 -5.91 10.02
N MET A 24 13.41 -5.66 8.85
CA MET A 24 14.48 -6.51 8.30
C MET A 24 15.70 -6.59 9.23
N LEU A 25 15.99 -5.50 9.93
CA LEU A 25 17.11 -5.36 10.87
C LEU A 25 16.67 -5.49 12.33
N TYR A 26 15.40 -5.79 12.59
CA TYR A 26 14.88 -5.84 13.94
C TYR A 26 15.46 -7.01 14.74
N GLU A 27 15.95 -6.67 15.93
CA GLU A 27 16.41 -7.59 16.95
C GLU A 27 15.26 -7.89 17.90
N GLY A 28 14.75 -9.13 17.81
CA GLY A 28 13.69 -9.61 18.68
C GLY A 28 14.22 -10.22 19.97
N ALA A 29 13.30 -10.71 20.80
CA ALA A 29 13.64 -11.45 22.00
C ALA A 29 14.51 -12.66 21.67
N SER A 30 15.55 -12.91 22.48
CA SER A 30 16.42 -14.06 22.28
C SER A 30 15.68 -15.37 22.55
N ARG A 31 16.12 -16.46 21.91
CA ARG A 31 15.47 -17.77 22.08
C ARG A 31 15.58 -18.27 23.52
N GLU A 32 16.66 -17.93 24.19
CA GLU A 32 16.93 -18.30 25.57
C GLU A 32 15.91 -17.65 26.50
N VAL A 33 15.68 -16.34 26.35
CA VAL A 33 14.69 -15.60 27.16
C VAL A 33 13.28 -16.13 26.91
N VAL A 34 12.90 -16.31 25.64
CA VAL A 34 11.60 -16.87 25.26
C VAL A 34 11.43 -18.27 25.83
N SER A 35 12.45 -19.12 25.75
CA SER A 35 12.41 -20.49 26.28
C SER A 35 12.30 -20.51 27.81
N CYS A 36 13.07 -19.68 28.53
CA CYS A 36 12.96 -19.53 29.98
C CYS A 36 11.53 -19.16 30.38
N PHE A 37 10.92 -18.19 29.69
CA PHE A 37 9.53 -17.80 29.93
C PHE A 37 8.54 -18.95 29.66
N THR A 38 8.62 -19.61 28.50
CA THR A 38 7.72 -20.71 28.13
C THR A 38 7.81 -21.88 29.10
N ASN A 39 8.99 -22.13 29.69
CA ASN A 39 9.19 -23.16 30.69
C ASN A 39 8.85 -22.70 32.13
N GLY A 40 8.31 -21.49 32.31
CA GLY A 40 7.97 -20.93 33.63
C GLY A 40 9.17 -20.55 34.50
N MET A 41 10.36 -20.46 33.91
CA MET A 41 11.63 -20.19 34.60
C MET A 41 12.14 -18.75 34.43
N GLY A 42 11.46 -17.93 33.63
CA GLY A 42 11.88 -16.57 33.31
C GLY A 42 10.72 -15.57 33.32
N PRO A 43 11.03 -14.27 33.36
CA PRO A 43 10.02 -13.22 33.27
C PRO A 43 9.35 -13.22 31.89
N GLY A 44 8.11 -12.71 31.83
CA GLY A 44 7.45 -12.42 30.56
C GLY A 44 8.07 -11.21 29.84
N PRO A 45 7.50 -10.81 28.68
CA PRO A 45 7.95 -9.62 27.95
C PRO A 45 7.89 -8.37 28.83
N ASP A 46 8.95 -7.56 28.79
CA ASP A 46 9.02 -6.30 29.51
C ASP A 46 8.04 -5.27 28.90
N PRO A 47 7.04 -4.75 29.66
CA PRO A 47 6.11 -3.75 29.17
C PRO A 47 6.77 -2.42 28.75
N LEU A 48 7.95 -2.10 29.27
CA LEU A 48 8.68 -0.86 28.97
C LEU A 48 9.67 -1.03 27.80
N ALA A 49 10.06 -2.27 27.51
CA ALA A 49 11.00 -2.63 26.46
C ALA A 49 10.47 -3.84 25.67
N LEU A 50 9.27 -3.70 25.10
CA LEU A 50 8.60 -4.81 24.43
C LEU A 50 9.41 -5.31 23.24
N GLN A 51 9.59 -6.63 23.19
CA GLN A 51 10.26 -7.32 22.10
C GLN A 51 9.42 -8.45 21.55
N TRP A 52 9.31 -8.54 20.22
CA TRP A 52 8.68 -9.67 19.56
C TRP A 52 9.63 -10.88 19.50
N ASP A 53 9.06 -12.08 19.59
CA ASP A 53 9.72 -13.28 19.08
C ASP A 53 9.35 -13.45 17.58
N MET A 54 10.27 -13.03 16.71
CA MET A 54 10.08 -13.08 15.26
C MET A 54 10.20 -14.50 14.67
N THR A 55 10.79 -15.44 15.43
CA THR A 55 10.98 -16.82 14.99
C THR A 55 9.65 -17.58 14.97
N THR A 56 8.73 -17.18 15.82
CA THR A 56 7.49 -17.90 16.13
C THR A 56 6.25 -17.10 15.71
N THR A 57 5.05 -17.65 15.85
CA THR A 57 3.81 -16.96 15.41
C THR A 57 3.24 -16.09 16.52
N HIS A 58 2.25 -15.23 16.23
CA HIS A 58 1.54 -14.46 17.27
C HIS A 58 0.80 -15.35 18.29
N LYS A 59 0.69 -16.66 18.01
CA LYS A 59 0.04 -17.64 18.89
C LYS A 59 0.97 -18.25 19.93
N SER A 60 2.28 -17.97 19.89
CA SER A 60 3.19 -18.39 20.96
C SER A 60 2.87 -17.64 22.25
N ASP A 61 3.17 -18.25 23.41
CA ASP A 61 2.83 -17.64 24.70
C ASP A 61 3.53 -16.29 24.89
N TRP A 62 4.79 -16.17 24.46
CA TRP A 62 5.53 -14.91 24.47
C TRP A 62 4.81 -13.84 23.64
N ASN A 63 4.52 -14.12 22.37
CA ASN A 63 3.90 -13.13 21.48
C ASN A 63 2.44 -12.83 21.87
N ARG A 64 1.72 -13.76 22.50
CA ARG A 64 0.39 -13.49 23.06
C ARG A 64 0.47 -12.41 24.15
N GLN A 65 1.44 -12.51 25.06
CA GLN A 65 1.63 -11.48 26.08
C GLN A 65 2.00 -10.13 25.46
N VAL A 66 2.87 -10.10 24.45
CA VAL A 66 3.18 -8.85 23.72
C VAL A 66 1.92 -8.26 23.09
N VAL A 67 1.07 -9.09 22.45
CA VAL A 67 -0.21 -8.63 21.87
C VAL A 67 -1.16 -8.10 22.94
N ASP A 68 -1.22 -8.74 24.11
CA ASP A 68 -2.08 -8.32 25.22
C ASP A 68 -1.64 -6.95 25.75
N THR A 69 -0.33 -6.75 25.97
CA THR A 69 0.23 -5.46 26.38
C THR A 69 -0.03 -4.38 25.32
N LEU A 70 0.15 -4.69 24.04
CA LEU A 70 -0.16 -3.76 22.95
C LEU A 70 -1.65 -3.42 22.87
N CYS A 71 -2.55 -4.36 23.15
CA CYS A 71 -3.99 -4.08 23.20
C CYS A 71 -4.30 -3.10 24.33
N SER A 72 -3.72 -3.28 25.52
CA SER A 72 -3.86 -2.36 26.64
C SER A 72 -3.33 -0.96 26.31
N LEU A 73 -2.13 -0.88 25.73
CA LEU A 73 -1.53 0.38 25.28
C LEU A 73 -2.38 1.07 24.21
N TYR A 74 -2.92 0.31 23.25
CA TYR A 74 -3.83 0.85 22.24
C TYR A 74 -5.05 1.53 22.90
N MET A 75 -5.65 0.90 23.91
CA MET A 75 -6.81 1.47 24.61
C MET A 75 -6.44 2.77 25.34
N THR A 76 -5.27 2.84 25.96
CA THR A 76 -4.75 4.07 26.57
C THR A 76 -4.53 5.16 25.52
N MET A 77 -3.89 4.84 24.39
CA MET A 77 -3.68 5.77 23.28
C MET A 77 -4.99 6.25 22.65
N GLN A 78 -5.99 5.36 22.58
CA GLN A 78 -7.32 5.66 22.05
C GLN A 78 -8.02 6.73 22.89
N GLN A 79 -7.91 6.65 24.22
CA GLN A 79 -8.43 7.67 25.13
C GLN A 79 -7.64 8.98 25.02
N ARG A 80 -6.30 8.90 25.05
CA ARG A 80 -5.39 10.06 24.98
C ARG A 80 -5.56 10.87 23.70
N SER A 81 -5.75 10.19 22.57
CA SER A 81 -5.70 10.78 21.22
C SER A 81 -7.08 10.91 20.57
N ASN A 82 -8.14 10.67 21.34
CA ASN A 82 -9.54 10.67 20.87
C ASN A 82 -9.74 9.80 19.61
N TRP A 83 -9.11 8.64 19.56
CA TRP A 83 -9.32 7.70 18.46
C TRP A 83 -10.72 7.10 18.55
N THR A 84 -11.31 6.80 17.40
CA THR A 84 -12.61 6.13 17.34
C THR A 84 -12.57 4.82 18.13
N VAL A 85 -13.60 4.62 18.97
CA VAL A 85 -13.73 3.42 19.80
C VAL A 85 -13.93 2.18 18.95
N ARG A 86 -13.23 1.10 19.31
CA ARG A 86 -13.27 -0.18 18.61
C ARG A 86 -13.41 -1.35 19.57
N SER A 87 -13.92 -2.47 19.06
CA SER A 87 -14.00 -3.69 19.83
C SER A 87 -12.59 -4.24 20.14
N PRO A 88 -12.36 -4.82 21.34
CA PRO A 88 -11.07 -5.41 21.70
C PRO A 88 -10.59 -6.46 20.69
N GLN A 89 -11.51 -7.28 20.16
CA GLN A 89 -11.18 -8.29 19.16
C GLN A 89 -10.68 -7.67 17.85
N SER A 90 -11.28 -6.57 17.41
CA SER A 90 -10.87 -5.91 16.18
C SER A 90 -9.48 -5.27 16.31
N ILE A 91 -9.17 -4.71 17.48
CA ILE A 91 -7.85 -4.16 17.80
C ILE A 91 -6.80 -5.27 17.79
N ARG A 92 -7.08 -6.37 18.50
CA ARG A 92 -6.21 -7.55 18.53
C ARG A 92 -5.92 -8.07 17.12
N ASN A 93 -6.94 -8.24 16.29
CA ASN A 93 -6.79 -8.71 14.91
C ASN A 93 -5.89 -7.79 14.08
N ASP A 94 -6.02 -6.48 14.22
CA ASP A 94 -5.17 -5.54 13.48
C ASP A 94 -3.72 -5.55 13.97
N ILE A 95 -3.50 -5.68 15.28
CA ILE A 95 -2.16 -5.85 15.87
C ILE A 95 -1.51 -7.15 15.38
N THR A 96 -2.23 -8.27 15.39
CA THR A 96 -1.70 -9.55 14.91
C THR A 96 -1.43 -9.52 13.41
N ASN A 97 -2.32 -8.91 12.62
CA ASN A 97 -2.10 -8.71 11.19
C ASN A 97 -0.84 -7.86 10.94
N LYS A 98 -0.63 -6.82 11.75
CA LYS A 98 0.55 -5.98 11.67
C LYS A 98 1.82 -6.74 12.02
N PHE A 99 1.80 -7.53 13.10
CA PHE A 99 2.90 -8.42 13.46
C PHE A 99 3.24 -9.38 12.31
N ASP A 100 2.24 -10.02 11.70
CA ASP A 100 2.47 -10.95 10.60
C ASP A 100 3.11 -10.27 9.37
N GLN A 101 2.78 -9.00 9.10
CA GLN A 101 3.44 -8.18 8.08
C GLN A 101 4.90 -7.90 8.45
N CYS A 102 5.17 -7.43 9.66
CA CYS A 102 6.52 -7.14 10.16
C CYS A 102 7.40 -8.40 10.13
N ARG A 103 6.84 -9.54 10.54
CA ARG A 103 7.51 -10.85 10.51
C ARG A 103 7.82 -11.31 9.10
N LYS A 104 6.95 -11.04 8.11
CA LYS A 104 7.25 -11.32 6.70
C LYS A 104 8.45 -10.50 6.22
N CYS A 105 8.53 -9.23 6.57
CA CYS A 105 9.70 -8.38 6.25
C CYS A 105 10.97 -8.93 6.89
N TRP A 106 10.93 -9.22 8.20
CA TRP A 106 12.06 -9.80 8.94
C TRP A 106 12.55 -11.11 8.33
N ARG A 107 11.65 -12.05 8.02
CA ARG A 107 12.00 -13.34 7.39
C ARG A 107 12.66 -13.18 6.02
N ARG A 108 12.26 -12.15 5.26
CA ARG A 108 12.84 -11.87 3.93
C ARG A 108 14.32 -11.55 3.99
N ALA A 109 14.76 -10.94 5.10
CA ALA A 109 16.15 -10.62 5.39
C ALA A 109 16.88 -11.74 6.15
N ARG A 110 16.36 -12.99 6.10
CA ARG A 110 17.05 -14.16 6.66
C ARG A 110 17.51 -15.09 5.54
N PRO A 111 18.68 -15.74 5.70
CA PRO A 111 19.11 -16.79 4.80
C PRO A 111 18.06 -17.88 4.69
N HIS A 112 17.73 -18.27 3.47
CA HIS A 112 16.92 -19.45 3.22
C HIS A 112 17.78 -20.71 3.21
N ILE A 113 17.17 -21.83 3.60
CA ILE A 113 17.75 -23.16 3.48
C ILE A 113 17.11 -23.80 2.26
N SER A 114 17.92 -24.11 1.26
CA SER A 114 17.48 -24.81 0.05
C SER A 114 17.09 -26.26 0.36
N SER A 115 16.36 -26.92 -0.56
CA SER A 115 15.94 -28.32 -0.41
C SER A 115 17.09 -29.30 -0.24
N ASN A 116 18.29 -28.94 -0.73
CA ASN A 116 19.53 -29.69 -0.56
C ASN A 116 20.28 -29.38 0.76
N GLY A 117 19.67 -28.61 1.67
CA GLY A 117 20.28 -28.20 2.95
C GLY A 117 21.33 -27.08 2.83
N THR A 118 21.56 -26.53 1.64
CA THR A 118 22.52 -25.42 1.48
C THR A 118 21.93 -24.14 2.02
N HIS A 119 22.70 -23.43 2.84
CA HIS A 119 22.34 -22.10 3.33
C HIS A 119 22.69 -21.05 2.29
N GLU A 120 21.74 -20.18 2.00
CA GLU A 120 21.98 -18.96 1.23
C GLU A 120 23.06 -18.11 1.90
N THR A 121 23.99 -17.60 1.10
CA THR A 121 25.03 -16.68 1.56
C THR A 121 24.43 -15.30 1.85
N MET A 122 25.10 -14.50 2.69
CA MET A 122 24.66 -13.12 2.95
C MET A 122 24.66 -12.26 1.68
N GLN A 123 25.54 -12.54 0.71
CA GLN A 123 25.52 -11.87 -0.59
C GLN A 123 24.23 -12.17 -1.35
N GLN A 124 23.84 -13.45 -1.45
CA GLN A 124 22.60 -13.86 -2.12
C GLN A 124 21.35 -13.29 -1.41
N VAL A 125 21.34 -13.21 -0.07
CA VAL A 125 20.29 -12.52 0.67
C VAL A 125 20.22 -11.04 0.27
N GLY A 126 21.38 -10.37 0.19
CA GLY A 126 21.49 -8.99 -0.25
C GLY A 126 20.93 -8.77 -1.65
N ASP A 127 21.37 -9.56 -2.61
CA ASP A 127 20.92 -9.48 -4.01
C ASP A 127 19.39 -9.65 -4.11
N ARG A 128 18.83 -10.64 -3.41
CA ARG A 128 17.38 -10.87 -3.35
C ARG A 128 16.61 -9.68 -2.75
N LEU A 129 17.15 -9.03 -1.72
CA LEU A 129 16.52 -7.86 -1.11
C LEU A 129 16.54 -6.64 -2.05
N VAL A 130 17.61 -6.48 -2.83
CA VAL A 130 17.73 -5.45 -3.87
C VAL A 130 16.68 -5.69 -4.95
N ASP A 131 16.57 -6.91 -5.49
CA ASP A 131 15.58 -7.26 -6.51
C ASP A 131 14.14 -7.03 -6.02
N TYR A 132 13.85 -7.46 -4.79
CA TYR A 132 12.57 -7.23 -4.16
C TYR A 132 12.24 -5.73 -4.04
N THR A 133 13.23 -4.93 -3.65
CA THR A 133 13.06 -3.48 -3.51
C THR A 133 12.83 -2.82 -4.87
N ASN A 134 13.60 -3.22 -5.89
CA ASN A 134 13.47 -2.72 -7.26
C ASN A 134 12.08 -3.01 -7.84
N GLU A 135 11.60 -4.25 -7.71
CA GLU A 135 10.29 -4.64 -8.22
C GLU A 135 9.16 -3.90 -7.48
N ARG A 136 9.26 -3.78 -6.15
CA ARG A 136 8.31 -3.00 -5.37
C ARG A 136 8.29 -1.53 -5.80
N LEU A 137 9.45 -0.90 -6.01
CA LEU A 137 9.55 0.47 -6.50
C LEU A 137 9.02 0.62 -7.92
N ARG A 138 9.18 -0.40 -8.77
CA ARG A 138 8.59 -0.44 -10.12
C ARG A 138 7.07 -0.44 -10.02
N MET A 139 6.48 -1.35 -9.23
CA MET A 139 5.04 -1.41 -9.02
C MET A 139 4.47 -0.13 -8.41
N ALA A 140 5.16 0.46 -7.42
CA ALA A 140 4.76 1.73 -6.82
C ALA A 140 4.75 2.88 -7.84
N ARG A 141 5.76 2.95 -8.73
CA ARG A 141 5.81 3.92 -9.82
C ARG A 141 4.64 3.73 -10.80
N VAL A 142 4.34 2.50 -11.20
CA VAL A 142 3.20 2.20 -12.08
C VAL A 142 1.89 2.65 -11.44
N LEU A 143 1.64 2.28 -10.19
CA LEU A 143 0.43 2.66 -9.47
C LEU A 143 0.31 4.18 -9.30
N SER A 144 1.42 4.85 -8.98
CA SER A 144 1.47 6.31 -8.86
C SER A 144 1.14 6.98 -10.20
N ARG A 145 1.76 6.54 -11.31
CA ARG A 145 1.46 7.05 -12.66
C ARG A 145 -0.03 6.88 -13.00
N ARG A 146 -0.61 5.69 -12.79
CA ARG A 146 -2.04 5.41 -13.04
C ARG A 146 -2.94 6.34 -12.21
N THR A 147 -2.60 6.50 -10.93
CA THR A 147 -3.33 7.37 -10.00
C THR A 147 -3.29 8.82 -10.46
N THR A 148 -2.10 9.34 -10.77
CA THR A 148 -1.94 10.72 -11.25
C THR A 148 -2.65 10.94 -12.58
N LYS A 149 -2.60 9.98 -13.51
CA LYS A 149 -3.31 10.07 -14.80
C LYS A 149 -4.82 10.14 -14.59
N PHE A 150 -5.38 9.29 -13.74
CA PHE A 150 -6.80 9.31 -13.37
C PHE A 150 -7.19 10.66 -12.77
N GLU A 151 -6.48 11.10 -11.73
CA GLU A 151 -6.79 12.35 -11.03
C GLU A 151 -6.69 13.56 -11.95
N THR A 152 -5.72 13.56 -12.87
CA THR A 152 -5.58 14.61 -13.87
C THR A 152 -6.76 14.61 -14.85
N ARG A 153 -7.10 13.45 -15.42
CA ARG A 153 -8.21 13.32 -16.38
C ARG A 153 -9.54 13.68 -15.73
N GLN A 154 -9.78 13.19 -14.52
CA GLN A 154 -10.98 13.51 -13.74
C GLN A 154 -11.08 15.00 -13.46
N LYS A 155 -9.98 15.67 -13.11
CA LYS A 155 -9.96 17.12 -12.90
C LYS A 155 -10.31 17.87 -14.18
N VAL A 156 -9.74 17.48 -15.32
CA VAL A 156 -10.01 18.11 -16.62
C VAL A 156 -11.47 17.93 -17.02
N THR A 157 -11.97 16.70 -17.03
CA THR A 157 -13.37 16.42 -17.43
C THR A 157 -14.37 17.10 -16.51
N SER A 158 -14.13 17.10 -15.19
CA SER A 158 -15.00 17.77 -14.22
C SER A 158 -15.02 19.28 -14.39
N ALA A 159 -13.86 19.91 -14.59
CA ALA A 159 -13.75 21.34 -14.81
C ALA A 159 -14.44 21.77 -16.11
N LEU A 160 -14.19 21.04 -17.19
CA LEU A 160 -14.76 21.32 -18.50
C LEU A 160 -16.28 21.11 -18.52
N LEU A 161 -16.76 20.04 -17.88
CA LEU A 161 -18.18 19.80 -17.70
C LEU A 161 -18.86 20.93 -16.91
N SER A 162 -18.22 21.42 -15.84
CA SER A 162 -18.73 22.54 -15.05
C SER A 162 -18.81 23.84 -15.85
N ASP A 163 -17.75 24.17 -16.61
CA ASP A 163 -17.72 25.35 -17.51
C ASP A 163 -18.87 25.30 -18.51
N ARG A 164 -19.05 24.16 -19.19
CA ARG A 164 -20.06 23.99 -20.24
C ARG A 164 -21.48 24.07 -19.71
N LYS A 165 -21.72 23.56 -18.49
CA LYS A 165 -23.00 23.73 -17.78
C LYS A 165 -23.29 25.20 -17.49
N ALA A 166 -22.27 25.98 -17.10
CA ALA A 166 -22.43 27.40 -16.80
C ALA A 166 -22.64 28.24 -18.06
N THR A 167 -21.93 27.94 -19.16
CA THR A 167 -21.99 28.71 -20.41
C THR A 167 -23.06 28.23 -21.39
N GLY A 168 -23.70 27.07 -21.14
CA GLY A 168 -24.71 26.49 -22.03
C GLY A 168 -24.16 26.05 -23.39
N LYS A 169 -22.91 25.56 -23.45
CA LYS A 169 -22.28 25.13 -24.72
C LYS A 169 -22.91 23.83 -25.24
N GLU A 170 -23.00 23.72 -26.56
CA GLU A 170 -23.60 22.57 -27.27
C GLU A 170 -22.84 21.25 -27.04
N ASP A 171 -21.53 21.32 -26.78
CA ASP A 171 -20.67 20.15 -26.52
C ASP A 171 -20.85 19.55 -25.12
N LEU A 172 -21.77 20.06 -24.30
CA LEU A 172 -22.06 19.56 -22.97
C LEU A 172 -22.29 18.04 -22.90
N PRO A 173 -23.10 17.41 -23.78
CA PRO A 173 -23.35 15.96 -23.71
C PRO A 173 -22.08 15.14 -23.94
N VAL A 174 -21.18 15.62 -24.80
CA VAL A 174 -19.90 14.96 -25.09
C VAL A 174 -19.04 14.92 -23.83
N TRP A 175 -18.91 16.04 -23.13
CA TRP A 175 -18.13 16.11 -21.90
C TRP A 175 -18.74 15.34 -20.73
N ALA A 176 -20.07 15.26 -20.67
CA ALA A 176 -20.75 14.40 -19.71
C ALA A 176 -20.45 12.91 -19.95
N TYR A 177 -20.43 12.50 -21.22
CA TYR A 177 -20.04 11.15 -21.62
C TYR A 177 -18.56 10.85 -21.32
N LEU A 178 -17.65 11.75 -21.68
CA LEU A 178 -16.22 11.59 -21.36
C LEU A 178 -15.96 11.48 -19.86
N ASN A 179 -16.65 12.30 -19.04
CA ASN A 179 -16.53 12.21 -17.59
C ASN A 179 -17.04 10.86 -17.06
N SER A 180 -18.16 10.35 -17.57
CA SER A 180 -18.70 9.05 -17.12
C SER A 180 -17.79 7.88 -17.50
N ILE A 181 -17.08 7.96 -18.64
CA ILE A 181 -16.05 6.97 -19.00
C ILE A 181 -14.91 6.99 -17.97
N VAL A 182 -14.37 8.17 -17.64
CA VAL A 182 -13.28 8.29 -16.65
C VAL A 182 -13.71 7.72 -15.30
N GLU A 183 -14.92 8.01 -14.85
CA GLU A 183 -15.50 7.45 -13.62
C GLU A 183 -15.67 5.93 -13.68
N THR A 184 -16.14 5.41 -14.81
CA THR A 184 -16.35 3.97 -15.03
C THR A 184 -15.03 3.20 -15.04
N LEU A 185 -13.98 3.77 -15.65
CA LEU A 185 -12.66 3.16 -15.73
C LEU A 185 -11.87 3.22 -14.41
N GLY A 186 -12.06 4.29 -13.64
CA GLY A 186 -11.33 4.49 -12.38
C GLY A 186 -9.81 4.52 -12.57
N LYS A 187 -9.08 4.37 -11.45
CA LYS A 187 -7.60 4.37 -11.45
C LYS A 187 -7.01 3.19 -12.22
N ASP A 188 -7.66 2.02 -12.15
CA ASP A 188 -7.16 0.79 -12.75
C ASP A 188 -7.35 0.73 -14.28
N GLY A 189 -8.34 1.46 -14.81
CA GLY A 189 -8.57 1.60 -16.25
C GLY A 189 -7.67 2.65 -16.91
N MET A 190 -6.81 3.33 -16.15
CA MET A 190 -5.78 4.21 -16.72
C MET A 190 -4.63 3.36 -17.26
N SER A 191 -4.72 2.96 -18.52
CA SER A 191 -3.64 2.21 -19.19
C SER A 191 -2.34 3.02 -19.23
N SER A 192 -1.23 2.30 -19.05
CA SER A 192 0.15 2.77 -19.21
C SER A 192 0.72 2.15 -20.47
N ASP A 193 1.39 2.94 -21.31
CA ASP A 193 2.09 2.53 -22.54
C ASP A 193 3.29 1.58 -22.31
N GLU A 194 3.33 0.83 -21.20
CA GLU A 194 4.38 -0.17 -20.92
C GLU A 194 3.83 -1.61 -21.02
N SER A 195 2.75 -1.82 -21.78
CA SER A 195 2.39 -3.16 -22.28
C SER A 195 2.97 -3.42 -23.67
N GLU A 196 4.14 -2.86 -23.96
CA GLU A 196 4.92 -3.26 -25.14
C GLU A 196 5.66 -4.55 -24.79
N THR A 197 5.14 -5.63 -25.39
CA THR A 197 5.74 -6.95 -25.59
C THR A 197 6.03 -7.81 -24.36
N GLU A 198 5.06 -8.64 -24.00
CA GLU A 198 5.32 -10.09 -24.02
C GLU A 198 4.25 -10.72 -24.93
N ASP A 199 4.68 -11.26 -26.06
CA ASP A 199 3.94 -12.19 -26.91
C ASP A 199 3.59 -13.45 -26.09
N CYS A 200 2.60 -13.32 -25.21
CA CYS A 200 1.89 -14.46 -24.70
C CYS A 200 0.73 -14.71 -25.67
N GLU A 201 0.95 -15.59 -26.65
CA GLU A 201 -0.10 -16.26 -27.43
C GLU A 201 -0.96 -17.15 -26.50
N LEU A 202 -1.62 -16.55 -25.52
CA LEU A 202 -2.64 -17.22 -24.73
C LEU A 202 -3.98 -17.05 -25.45
N PRO A 203 -4.75 -18.13 -25.67
CA PRO A 203 -6.07 -18.03 -26.26
C PRO A 203 -6.95 -17.14 -25.38
N VAL A 204 -7.23 -15.92 -25.85
CA VAL A 204 -8.07 -14.95 -25.15
C VAL A 204 -9.53 -15.39 -25.30
N PHE A 205 -10.09 -15.98 -24.26
CA PHE A 205 -11.52 -16.19 -24.16
C PHE A 205 -12.24 -14.84 -24.17
N ARG A 206 -13.06 -14.58 -25.19
CA ARG A 206 -13.91 -13.37 -25.26
C ARG A 206 -15.06 -13.50 -24.26
N LEU A 207 -14.84 -13.03 -23.04
CA LEU A 207 -15.91 -12.79 -22.08
C LEU A 207 -16.81 -11.63 -22.57
N LYS A 208 -18.06 -11.64 -22.13
CA LYS A 208 -19.04 -10.57 -22.33
C LYS A 208 -18.38 -9.20 -22.10
N THR A 209 -18.45 -8.31 -23.08
CA THR A 209 -17.77 -7.01 -23.03
C THR A 209 -18.24 -6.22 -21.81
N MET A 210 -17.39 -6.15 -20.80
CA MET A 210 -17.66 -5.32 -19.63
C MET A 210 -17.43 -3.86 -20.03
N PRO A 211 -18.25 -2.90 -19.53
CA PRO A 211 -18.12 -1.49 -19.92
C PRO A 211 -16.70 -0.93 -19.75
N TRP A 212 -15.95 -1.35 -18.73
CA TRP A 212 -14.56 -0.94 -18.49
C TRP A 212 -13.50 -1.65 -19.35
N ARG A 213 -13.89 -2.63 -20.18
CA ARG A 213 -13.03 -3.29 -21.18
C ARG A 213 -13.32 -2.81 -22.61
N ALA A 214 -14.22 -1.84 -22.79
CA ALA A 214 -14.42 -1.22 -24.08
C ALA A 214 -13.17 -0.39 -24.48
N ASN A 215 -12.92 -0.30 -25.78
CA ASN A 215 -11.79 0.46 -26.30
C ASN A 215 -12.13 1.95 -26.26
N PHE A 216 -11.64 2.66 -25.24
CA PHE A 216 -11.81 4.11 -25.08
C PHE A 216 -10.55 4.90 -25.45
N GLY A 217 -9.68 4.35 -26.30
CA GLY A 217 -8.39 4.97 -26.63
C GLY A 217 -8.53 6.38 -27.19
N GLN A 218 -9.50 6.59 -28.08
CA GLN A 218 -9.75 7.88 -28.72
C GLN A 218 -10.30 8.90 -27.72
N GLU A 219 -11.24 8.50 -26.87
CA GLU A 219 -11.84 9.35 -25.84
C GLU A 219 -10.80 9.82 -24.83
N MET A 220 -9.90 8.91 -24.43
CA MET A 220 -8.79 9.25 -23.54
C MET A 220 -7.80 10.22 -24.19
N GLN A 221 -7.54 10.06 -25.49
CA GLN A 221 -6.67 10.97 -26.24
C GLN A 221 -7.27 12.39 -26.31
N ILE A 222 -8.58 12.53 -26.57
CA ILE A 222 -9.28 13.83 -26.58
C ILE A 222 -9.10 14.54 -25.22
N ILE A 223 -9.23 13.82 -24.11
CA ILE A 223 -9.06 14.40 -22.77
C ILE A 223 -7.60 14.85 -22.56
N ASP A 224 -6.64 14.03 -22.98
CA ASP A 224 -5.21 14.33 -22.81
C ASP A 224 -4.76 15.53 -23.68
N GLU A 225 -5.28 15.68 -24.90
CA GLU A 225 -5.02 16.83 -25.77
C GLU A 225 -5.57 18.14 -25.18
N GLN A 226 -6.77 18.08 -24.58
CA GLN A 226 -7.39 19.25 -23.95
C GLN A 226 -6.62 19.74 -22.72
N ARG A 227 -5.95 18.83 -22.01
CA ARG A 227 -5.01 19.20 -20.94
C ARG A 227 -3.88 20.07 -21.48
N LEU A 228 -3.28 19.72 -22.63
CA LEU A 228 -2.18 20.48 -23.22
C LEU A 228 -2.65 21.87 -23.66
N ALA A 229 -3.84 21.97 -24.24
CA ALA A 229 -4.44 23.26 -24.63
C ALA A 229 -4.70 24.17 -23.41
N VAL A 230 -5.27 23.63 -22.32
CA VAL A 230 -5.53 24.38 -21.09
C VAL A 230 -4.21 24.82 -20.41
N SER A 231 -3.18 23.98 -20.40
CA SER A 231 -1.87 24.34 -19.84
C SER A 231 -1.16 25.43 -20.64
N CYS A 232 -1.36 25.48 -21.96
CA CYS A 232 -0.75 26.48 -22.83
C CYS A 232 -1.39 27.88 -22.68
N MET A 233 -2.72 27.94 -22.46
CA MET A 233 -3.44 29.21 -22.24
C MET A 233 -3.05 29.91 -20.92
N VAL A 234 -2.58 29.18 -19.92
CA VAL A 234 -2.09 29.76 -18.66
C VAL A 234 -0.69 30.36 -18.81
N CYS A 235 0.13 29.89 -19.76
CA CYS A 235 1.46 30.47 -20.00
C CYS A 235 1.43 31.72 -20.88
N THR A 236 0.45 31.88 -21.76
CA THR A 236 0.34 33.06 -22.64
C THR A 236 -0.27 34.29 -21.96
N SER A 237 -0.83 34.15 -20.75
CA SER A 237 -1.40 35.28 -19.99
C SER A 237 -0.39 36.03 -19.11
N TYR A 238 0.89 35.62 -19.07
CA TYR A 238 1.96 36.27 -18.29
C TYR A 238 2.97 37.07 -19.13
N HIS A 239 2.72 37.35 -20.41
CA HIS A 239 3.64 38.11 -21.29
C HIS A 239 3.02 39.34 -21.94
N THR A 240 2.03 39.96 -21.31
CA THR A 240 1.58 41.31 -21.65
C THR A 240 1.46 42.15 -20.39
N VAL A 241 2.61 42.69 -19.96
CA VAL A 241 2.72 44.02 -19.34
C VAL A 241 3.98 44.66 -19.91
#